data_AF-P12968-F1
#
_entry.id   AF-P12968-F1
#
_cell.length_a   1.000
_cell.length_b   1.000
_cell.length_c   1.000
_cell.angle_alpha   90.00
_cell.angle_beta   90.00
_cell.angle_gamma   90.00
#
_symmetry.space_group_name_H-M   'P 1'
#
loop_
_entity.id
_entity.type
_entity.pdbx_description
1 polymer ?
#
loop_
_entity_poly.entity_id
_entity_poly.type
_entity_poly.pdbx_seq_one_letter_code
_entity_poly.pdbx_strand_id
1 'polypeptide(L)'
;MMCISKLPAVLLILSVALNHLRATPVRSGSNPQMDKRKCNTATCATQRLANFLVRSSNNLGPVLPPTNVGSNTYGKRNAAGDPNRESLDFLLV
;
A
#
# COMPACT_ATOMS: atom_id res chain seq x y z
N MET A 1 -7.64 55.15 -23.15
CA MET A 1 -8.20 53.79 -22.99
C MET A 1 -7.09 52.86 -22.47
N MET A 2 -6.76 52.90 -21.17
CA MET A 2 -5.50 52.32 -20.63
C MET A 2 -5.71 51.57 -19.29
N CYS A 3 -6.89 51.00 -19.05
CA CYS A 3 -7.20 50.38 -17.74
C CYS A 3 -6.92 48.87 -17.67
N ILE A 4 -6.46 48.24 -18.76
CA ILE A 4 -6.26 46.78 -18.86
C ILE A 4 -4.87 46.28 -18.43
N SER A 5 -3.88 47.16 -18.22
CA SER A 5 -2.51 46.75 -17.88
C SER A 5 -2.35 46.25 -16.43
N LYS A 6 -3.22 46.67 -15.51
CA LYS A 6 -3.11 46.34 -14.08
C LYS A 6 -3.82 45.04 -13.69
N LEU A 7 -4.82 44.61 -14.47
CA LEU A 7 -5.59 43.40 -14.22
C LEU A 7 -4.74 42.10 -14.15
N PRO A 8 -3.81 41.83 -15.09
CA PRO A 8 -3.02 40.60 -15.05
C PRO A 8 -2.06 40.56 -13.85
N ALA A 9 -1.51 41.71 -13.43
CA ALA A 9 -0.64 41.78 -12.26
C ALA A 9 -1.39 41.44 -10.96
N VAL A 10 -2.62 41.95 -10.80
CA VAL A 10 -3.47 41.65 -9.62
C VAL A 10 -3.83 40.17 -9.56
N LEU A 11 -4.17 39.55 -10.70
CA LEU A 11 -4.47 38.11 -10.78
C LEU A 11 -3.26 37.24 -10.41
N LEU A 12 -2.05 37.62 -10.83
CA LEU A 12 -0.83 36.90 -10.47
C LEU A 12 -0.51 37.00 -8.97
N ILE A 13 -0.67 38.18 -8.37
CA ILE A 13 -0.46 38.33 -6.93
C ILE A 13 -1.50 37.52 -6.14
N LEU A 14 -2.76 37.53 -6.58
CA LEU A 14 -3.82 36.76 -5.95
C LEU A 14 -3.57 35.25 -6.05
N SER A 15 -3.13 34.74 -7.19
CA SER A 15 -2.83 33.32 -7.37
C SER A 15 -1.64 32.86 -6.52
N VAL A 16 -0.59 33.69 -6.41
CA VAL A 16 0.55 33.44 -5.52
C VAL A 16 0.09 33.39 -4.07
N ALA A 17 -0.72 34.35 -3.62
CA ALA A 17 -1.27 34.36 -2.26
C ALA A 17 -2.12 33.10 -1.96
N LEU A 18 -2.99 32.70 -2.89
CA LEU A 18 -3.79 31.47 -2.79
C LEU A 18 -2.93 30.21 -2.67
N ASN A 19 -1.84 30.11 -3.46
CA ASN A 19 -0.93 28.97 -3.39
C ASN A 19 -0.17 28.93 -2.05
N HIS A 20 0.21 30.07 -1.47
CA HIS A 20 0.80 30.12 -0.13
C HIS A 20 -0.20 29.73 0.97
N LEU A 21 -1.48 30.10 0.84
CA LEU A 21 -2.54 29.64 1.75
C LEU A 21 -2.78 28.13 1.64
N ARG A 22 -2.63 27.53 0.45
CA ARG A 22 -2.77 26.09 0.26
C ARG A 22 -1.56 25.29 0.75
N ALA A 23 -0.37 25.89 0.67
CA ALA A 23 0.88 25.28 1.12
C ALA A 23 1.12 25.43 2.64
N THR A 24 0.41 26.35 3.31
CA THR A 24 0.42 26.39 4.76
C THR A 24 -0.43 25.21 5.26
N PRO A 25 0.18 24.19 5.90
CA PRO A 25 -0.63 23.25 6.66
C PRO A 25 -1.43 24.11 7.64
N VAL A 26 -2.73 23.87 7.75
CA VAL A 26 -3.58 24.45 8.80
C VAL A 26 -2.98 24.01 10.14
N ARG A 27 -1.94 24.71 10.59
CA ARG A 27 -1.49 24.80 11.98
C ARG A 27 -2.46 25.78 12.62
N SER A 28 -3.71 25.35 12.71
CA SER A 28 -4.68 26.02 13.58
C SER A 28 -4.10 25.91 14.98
N GLY A 29 -3.90 27.07 15.63
CA GLY A 29 -3.38 27.25 16.99
C GLY A 29 -4.28 26.69 18.10
N SER A 30 -5.07 25.67 17.77
CA SER A 30 -5.74 24.73 18.66
C SER A 30 -5.41 23.35 18.08
N ASN A 31 -4.29 22.72 18.47
CA ASN A 31 -3.89 21.40 17.97
C ASN A 31 -5.11 20.46 17.98
N PRO A 32 -5.75 20.10 16.84
CA PRO A 32 -6.57 18.92 16.86
C PRO A 32 -5.57 17.79 17.09
N GLN A 33 -5.68 17.10 18.23
CA GLN A 33 -4.84 15.96 18.55
C GLN A 33 -5.04 14.93 17.43
N MET A 34 -4.16 14.96 16.43
CA MET A 34 -4.23 14.06 15.30
C MET A 34 -3.47 12.80 15.69
N ASP A 35 -4.18 11.83 16.26
CA ASP A 35 -3.61 10.55 16.60
C ASP A 35 -3.28 9.77 15.32
N LYS A 36 -1.99 9.52 15.11
CA LYS A 36 -1.56 8.57 14.07
C LYS A 36 -2.08 7.19 14.45
N ARG A 37 -2.86 6.56 13.57
CA ARG A 37 -3.29 5.17 13.76
C ARG A 37 -2.06 4.26 13.65
N LYS A 38 -1.61 3.69 14.78
CA LYS A 38 -0.63 2.63 14.78
C LYS A 38 -1.28 1.33 14.26
N CYS A 39 -0.57 0.62 13.41
CA CYS A 39 -1.00 -0.63 12.82
C CYS A 39 -0.87 -1.76 13.87
N ASN A 40 -1.87 -1.88 14.76
CA ASN A 40 -1.91 -2.86 15.85
C ASN A 40 -2.90 -4.02 15.60
N THR A 41 -3.62 -4.01 14.48
CA THR A 41 -4.62 -5.03 14.12
C THR A 41 -3.96 -6.22 13.41
N ALA A 42 -4.58 -7.40 13.47
CA ALA A 42 -4.14 -8.60 12.74
C ALA A 42 -3.93 -8.35 11.23
N THR A 43 -4.70 -7.44 10.62
CA THR A 43 -4.51 -7.01 9.22
C THR A 43 -3.10 -6.47 8.94
N CYS A 44 -2.46 -5.87 9.95
CA CYS A 44 -1.07 -5.42 9.86
C CYS A 44 -0.08 -6.58 9.73
N ALA A 45 -0.36 -7.69 10.42
CA ALA A 45 0.48 -8.88 10.37
C ALA A 45 0.50 -9.47 8.96
N THR A 46 -0.64 -9.46 8.24
CA THR A 46 -0.70 -9.89 6.84
C THR A 46 0.13 -8.98 5.92
N GLN A 47 0.12 -7.66 6.14
CA GLN A 47 0.99 -6.75 5.37
C GLN A 47 2.48 -7.01 5.63
N ARG A 48 2.85 -7.33 6.89
CA ARG A 48 4.22 -7.75 7.23
C ARG A 48 4.58 -9.09 6.58
N LEU A 49 3.65 -10.04 6.53
CA LEU A 49 3.85 -11.32 5.83
C LEU A 49 4.04 -11.11 4.33
N ALA A 50 3.24 -10.26 3.69
CA ALA A 50 3.41 -9.93 2.28
C ALA A 50 4.79 -9.31 2.01
N ASN A 51 5.22 -8.37 2.86
CA ASN A 51 6.56 -7.79 2.77
C ASN A 51 7.66 -8.86 2.95
N PHE A 52 7.48 -9.75 3.93
CA PHE A 52 8.37 -10.88 4.15
C PHE A 52 8.46 -11.76 2.91
N LEU A 53 7.34 -12.20 2.32
CA LEU A 53 7.31 -13.04 1.12
C LEU A 53 8.02 -12.37 -0.07
N VAL A 54 7.81 -11.07 -0.28
CA VAL A 54 8.48 -10.31 -1.35
C VAL A 54 9.99 -10.26 -1.13
N ARG A 55 10.46 -9.98 0.09
CA ARG A 55 11.90 -9.94 0.43
C ARG A 55 12.54 -11.34 0.44
N SER A 56 11.78 -12.33 0.87
CA SER A 56 12.15 -13.73 0.98
C SER A 56 12.27 -14.39 -0.39
N SER A 57 11.46 -13.99 -1.37
CA SER A 57 11.46 -14.58 -2.72
C SER A 57 12.86 -14.66 -3.34
N ASN A 58 13.73 -13.69 -3.06
CA ASN A 58 15.09 -13.66 -3.62
C ASN A 58 16.13 -14.34 -2.72
N ASN A 59 15.82 -14.60 -1.45
CA ASN A 59 16.77 -15.10 -0.45
C ASN A 59 16.44 -16.50 0.10
N LEU A 60 15.21 -17.02 -0.08
CA LEU A 60 14.86 -18.35 0.46
C LEU A 60 15.30 -19.51 -0.43
N GLY A 61 15.55 -19.25 -1.72
CA GLY A 61 16.03 -20.25 -2.66
C GLY A 61 17.40 -20.89 -2.30
N PRO A 62 18.36 -20.17 -1.67
CA PRO A 62 19.69 -20.73 -1.35
C PRO A 62 20.04 -20.89 0.15
N VAL A 63 19.22 -20.42 1.11
CA VAL A 63 19.67 -20.24 2.51
C VAL A 63 19.71 -21.53 3.35
N LEU A 64 18.97 -22.58 2.98
CA LEU A 64 19.11 -23.90 3.62
C LEU A 64 19.17 -25.00 2.55
N PRO A 65 20.09 -25.97 2.66
CA PRO A 65 20.06 -27.14 1.80
C PRO A 65 18.71 -27.88 2.01
N PRO A 66 18.06 -28.38 0.95
CA PRO A 66 16.82 -29.13 1.07
C PRO A 66 16.98 -30.30 2.04
N THR A 67 16.05 -30.43 2.98
CA THR A 67 15.94 -31.62 3.84
C THR A 67 15.46 -32.80 2.98
N ASN A 68 15.79 -34.05 3.37
CA ASN A 68 15.52 -35.22 2.53
C ASN A 68 14.03 -35.61 2.40
N VAL A 69 13.11 -34.78 2.90
CA VAL A 69 11.68 -35.08 2.99
C VAL A 69 10.92 -34.88 1.67
N GLY A 70 11.62 -34.58 0.56
CA GLY A 70 11.01 -34.33 -0.74
C GLY A 70 10.31 -32.97 -0.84
N SER A 71 10.19 -32.43 -2.05
CA SER A 71 9.51 -31.13 -2.29
C SER A 71 7.98 -31.21 -2.28
N ASN A 72 7.45 -32.43 -2.11
CA ASN A 72 6.03 -32.76 -2.13
C ASN A 72 5.44 -32.99 -0.72
N THR A 73 6.25 -33.04 0.34
CA THR A 73 5.72 -33.17 1.72
C THR A 73 5.08 -31.87 2.19
N TYR A 74 5.63 -30.72 1.82
CA TYR A 74 5.02 -29.41 2.00
C TYR A 74 5.41 -28.51 0.81
N GLY A 75 4.44 -28.14 -0.03
CA GLY A 75 4.74 -27.35 -1.23
C GLY A 75 3.49 -26.95 -1.98
N LYS A 76 3.44 -25.71 -2.47
CA LYS A 76 2.32 -25.17 -3.27
C LYS A 76 1.96 -26.02 -4.50
N ARG A 77 2.87 -26.88 -4.97
CA ARG A 77 2.64 -27.75 -6.13
C ARG A 77 1.54 -28.78 -5.89
N ASN A 78 1.22 -29.09 -4.62
CA ASN A 78 0.11 -29.98 -4.27
C ASN A 78 -1.25 -29.26 -4.27
N ALA A 79 -1.27 -27.92 -4.24
CA ALA A 79 -2.53 -27.17 -4.30
C ALA A 79 -3.15 -27.18 -5.70
N ALA A 80 -2.37 -27.50 -6.74
CA ALA A 80 -2.90 -27.82 -8.07
C ALA A 80 -3.37 -29.28 -8.17
N GLY A 81 -3.76 -29.88 -7.04
CA GLY A 81 -4.27 -31.23 -6.93
C GLY A 81 -5.64 -31.33 -7.57
N ASP A 82 -5.65 -31.67 -8.86
CA ASP A 82 -6.81 -31.99 -9.69
C ASP A 82 -7.94 -30.95 -9.67
N PRO A 83 -8.04 -30.05 -10.68
CA PRO A 83 -9.20 -29.17 -10.81
C PRO A 83 -10.53 -29.94 -10.88
N ASN A 84 -10.54 -31.25 -11.16
CA ASN A 84 -11.76 -32.07 -11.10
C ASN A 84 -12.19 -32.43 -9.67
N ARG A 85 -11.31 -32.37 -8.66
CA ARG A 85 -11.66 -32.63 -7.26
C ARG A 85 -12.20 -31.38 -6.57
N GLU A 86 -11.67 -30.20 -6.89
CA GLU A 86 -12.22 -28.91 -6.43
C GLU A 86 -13.47 -28.48 -7.21
N SER A 87 -13.64 -28.91 -8.47
CA SER A 87 -14.85 -28.59 -9.27
C SER A 87 -16.14 -29.17 -8.68
N LEU A 88 -16.07 -30.21 -7.85
CA LEU A 88 -17.24 -30.75 -7.15
C LEU A 88 -17.63 -29.92 -5.91
N ASP A 89 -16.69 -29.23 -5.27
CA ASP A 89 -16.97 -28.34 -4.13
C ASP A 89 -17.64 -27.03 -4.59
N PHE A 90 -17.35 -26.55 -5.81
CA PHE A 90 -18.04 -25.40 -6.41
C PHE A 90 -19.46 -25.70 -6.89
N LEU A 91 -19.80 -26.98 -7.10
CA LEU A 91 -21.13 -27.42 -7.56
C LEU A 91 -22.03 -27.92 -6.43
N LEU A 92 -21.51 -28.02 -5.19
CA LEU A 92 -22.21 -28.50 -4.00
C LEU A 92 -22.63 -27.39 -3.02
N VAL A 93 -22.57 -26.11 -3.43
CA VAL A 93 -23.08 -24.93 -2.71
C VAL A 93 -24.24 -24.32 -3.48
#